data_AF-A0A7C3P8Y1-F1
#
_entry.id   AF-A0A7C3P8Y1-F1
#
_cell.length_a   1.000
_cell.length_b   1.000
_cell.length_c   1.000
_cell.angle_alpha   90.00
_cell.angle_beta   90.00
_cell.angle_gamma   90.00
#
_symmetry.space_group_name_H-M   'P 1'
#
loop_
_entity.id
_entity.type
_entity.pdbx_description
1 polymer ?
#
loop_
_entity_poly.entity_id
_entity_poly.type
_entity_poly.pdbx_seq_one_letter_code
_entity_poly.pdbx_strand_id
1 'polypeptide(L)'
;MEKDKQYLGQAHESLKHFDVLSSVDLFRYDLQTAGAIHPETWQRVADEELSYVAEGLNNPLHTEFTLQERDGMLVYFHNGQWAPYERMLEKGLVAAEQARSADYRKQILVDMAEADLRNYQAFRQLKPGERMAWFSPFDDTSCEQYGEEFMNSLGFQAQRRMGFLYEASRDDNGNITLKTQSVDNSNLPAFTAAMEAAHDGAELHEMLAVYDAVLEEQTGEMHYAGRLAESVRQPNTWQFIMRQSDLINFFMEEMVMLAKQVNLSRSELETAKKRLTYGVWAAFKERAEVRFDAAMSPGFIETNAFAPTLRQEIEQSLIRTLMKGDRLLGCGGEIKFAIDDVFNMNPGDAFNKLFGREDSEESAAWDWKPGICRVSDCPTRPGKTKVGPCSVCRTCQKHFDKGLDPVKLYARNQKPIVEKEQYEWAA
;
A
#
# COMPACT_ATOMS: atom_id res chain seq x y z
N MET A 1 -2.64 15.70 28.78
CA MET A 1 -2.29 16.37 27.51
C MET A 1 -0.78 16.39 27.22
N GLU A 2 0.13 16.43 28.20
CA GLU A 2 1.58 16.35 27.92
C GLU A 2 2.16 14.94 27.86
N LYS A 3 1.49 13.94 28.46
CA LYS A 3 1.93 12.53 28.43
C LYS A 3 1.62 11.78 27.13
N ASP A 4 0.68 12.25 26.32
CA ASP A 4 0.36 11.61 25.03
C ASP A 4 1.35 11.98 23.92
N LYS A 5 2.07 13.11 24.05
CA LYS A 5 3.13 13.48 23.09
C LYS A 5 4.35 12.56 23.17
N GLN A 6 4.57 11.90 24.32
CA GLN A 6 5.74 11.04 24.52
C GLN A 6 5.56 9.65 23.90
N TYR A 7 4.32 9.21 23.64
CA TYR A 7 4.03 7.95 22.95
C TYR A 7 4.05 8.07 21.42
N LEU A 8 4.06 9.29 20.88
CA LEU A 8 3.86 9.56 19.44
C LEU A 8 5.16 9.90 18.68
N GLY A 9 6.27 10.15 19.37
CA GLY A 9 7.55 10.54 18.76
C GLY A 9 8.53 9.39 18.49
N GLN A 10 8.28 8.21 19.05
CA GLN A 10 8.92 6.97 18.64
C GLN A 10 7.82 6.11 18.05
N ALA A 11 7.50 6.33 16.77
CA ALA A 11 6.91 5.26 15.99
C ALA A 11 7.79 4.03 16.28
N HIS A 12 7.19 2.99 16.87
CA HIS A 12 7.81 1.69 16.93
C HIS A 12 7.95 1.26 15.46
N GLU A 13 8.96 1.78 14.77
CA GLU A 13 9.55 1.14 13.60
C GLU A 13 10.06 -0.18 14.16
N SER A 14 9.16 -1.16 14.22
CA SER A 14 9.60 -2.52 14.36
C SER A 14 10.52 -2.73 13.17
N LEU A 15 11.79 -3.03 13.43
CA LEU A 15 12.80 -3.39 12.43
C LEU A 15 12.40 -4.72 11.78
N LYS A 16 11.25 -4.70 11.11
CA LYS A 16 10.72 -5.78 10.30
C LYS A 16 11.19 -5.49 8.88
N HIS A 17 11.66 -6.54 8.23
CA HIS A 17 11.92 -6.54 6.80
C HIS A 17 10.66 -6.17 5.98
N PHE A 18 9.46 -6.36 6.54
CA PHE A 18 8.21 -5.93 5.95
C PHE A 18 7.21 -5.47 7.01
N ASP A 19 6.75 -4.23 6.87
CA ASP A 19 5.67 -3.66 7.68
C ASP A 19 4.58 -3.16 6.73
N VAL A 20 3.46 -3.89 6.71
CA VAL A 20 2.29 -3.57 5.89
C VAL A 20 1.67 -2.22 6.24
N LEU A 21 1.98 -1.67 7.43
CA LEU A 21 1.51 -0.35 7.87
C LEU A 21 2.46 0.79 7.54
N SER A 22 3.65 0.53 7.00
CA SER A 22 4.67 1.55 6.71
C SER A 22 4.12 2.75 5.94
N SER A 23 3.41 2.54 4.84
CA SER A 23 2.77 3.59 4.03
C SER A 23 1.72 4.40 4.79
N VAL A 24 0.91 3.72 5.62
CA VAL A 24 -0.11 4.37 6.44
C VAL A 24 0.55 5.21 7.54
N ASP A 25 1.62 4.70 8.16
CA ASP A 25 2.37 5.38 9.19
C ASP A 25 3.13 6.61 8.62
N LEU A 26 3.63 6.54 7.38
CA LEU A 26 4.20 7.69 6.66
C LEU A 26 3.17 8.80 6.42
N PHE A 27 1.99 8.47 5.88
CA PHE A 27 0.91 9.45 5.71
C PHE A 27 0.43 10.01 7.03
N ARG A 28 0.31 9.18 8.07
CA ARG A 28 -0.10 9.61 9.40
C ARG A 28 0.91 10.59 9.99
N TYR A 29 2.21 10.32 9.83
CA TYR A 29 3.26 11.24 10.29
C TYR A 29 3.10 12.63 9.67
N ASP A 30 2.95 12.70 8.34
CA ASP A 30 2.78 13.97 7.64
C ASP A 30 1.49 14.70 8.05
N LEU A 31 0.36 13.99 8.13
CA LEU A 31 -0.91 14.57 8.59
C LEU A 31 -0.81 15.14 10.01
N GLN A 32 -0.05 14.49 10.89
CA GLN A 32 0.13 14.94 12.28
C GLN A 32 1.10 16.12 12.42
N THR A 33 2.17 16.14 11.61
CA THR A 33 3.26 17.12 11.76
C THR A 33 3.09 18.34 10.85
N ALA A 34 2.56 18.16 9.65
CA ALA A 34 2.37 19.21 8.64
C ALA A 34 0.90 19.55 8.37
N GLY A 35 -0.05 18.71 8.82
CA GLY A 35 -1.48 18.90 8.56
C GLY A 35 -1.92 18.52 7.13
N ALA A 36 -0.98 18.11 6.29
CA ALA A 36 -1.17 17.65 4.92
C ALA A 36 -0.07 16.64 4.56
N ILE A 37 -0.33 15.79 3.55
CA ILE A 37 0.66 14.83 3.04
C ILE A 37 1.61 15.56 2.09
N HIS A 38 2.92 15.42 2.29
CA HIS A 38 3.91 15.98 1.38
C HIS A 38 3.86 15.27 0.01
N PRO A 39 4.01 15.99 -1.11
CA PRO A 39 4.08 15.37 -2.44
C PRO A 39 5.14 14.27 -2.54
N GLU A 40 6.26 14.45 -1.86
CA GLU A 40 7.36 13.48 -1.82
C GLU A 40 7.00 12.20 -1.06
N THR A 41 6.26 12.31 0.06
CA THR A 41 5.73 11.15 0.78
C THR A 41 4.70 10.43 -0.09
N TRP A 42 3.83 11.17 -0.78
CA TRP A 42 2.85 10.60 -1.70
C TRP A 42 3.51 9.79 -2.81
N GLN A 43 4.51 10.39 -3.49
CA GLN A 43 5.24 9.73 -4.56
C GLN A 43 5.94 8.47 -4.06
N ARG A 44 6.64 8.55 -2.92
CA ARG A 44 7.30 7.40 -2.32
C ARG A 44 6.33 6.26 -1.99
N VAL A 45 5.21 6.57 -1.35
CA VAL A 45 4.19 5.56 -1.01
C VAL A 45 3.61 4.94 -2.28
N ALA A 46 3.36 5.75 -3.32
CA ALA A 46 2.90 5.22 -4.60
C ALA A 46 3.93 4.27 -5.22
N ASP A 47 5.21 4.66 -5.26
CA ASP A 47 6.28 3.83 -5.82
C ASP A 47 6.45 2.51 -5.06
N GLU A 48 6.49 2.53 -3.73
CA GLU A 48 6.62 1.34 -2.89
C GLU A 48 5.41 0.40 -3.04
N GLU A 49 4.18 0.93 -2.90
CA GLU A 49 2.96 0.11 -2.90
C GLU A 49 2.60 -0.41 -4.30
N LEU A 50 2.78 0.40 -5.34
CA LEU A 50 2.50 -0.04 -6.71
C LEU A 50 3.56 -1.01 -7.20
N SER A 51 4.81 -0.91 -6.75
CA SER A 51 5.84 -1.93 -7.06
C SER A 51 5.45 -3.27 -6.46
N TYR A 52 5.01 -3.28 -5.20
CA TYR A 52 4.53 -4.49 -4.53
C TYR A 52 3.31 -5.10 -5.26
N VAL A 53 2.36 -4.28 -5.70
CA VAL A 53 1.23 -4.73 -6.54
C VAL A 53 1.73 -5.29 -7.88
N ALA A 54 2.69 -4.64 -8.52
CA ALA A 54 3.24 -5.05 -9.82
C ALA A 54 3.93 -6.41 -9.75
N GLU A 55 4.75 -6.63 -8.73
CA GLU A 55 5.40 -7.91 -8.49
C GLU A 55 4.41 -9.05 -8.29
N GLY A 56 3.28 -8.76 -7.62
CA GLY A 56 2.20 -9.71 -7.39
C GLY A 56 1.38 -10.07 -8.63
N LEU A 57 1.43 -9.27 -9.70
CA LEU A 57 0.72 -9.59 -10.95
C LEU A 57 1.40 -10.72 -11.74
N ASN A 58 2.56 -11.20 -11.28
CA ASN A 58 3.26 -12.35 -11.84
C ASN A 58 3.55 -12.18 -13.35
N ASN A 59 4.09 -11.03 -13.73
CA ASN A 59 4.45 -10.69 -15.09
C ASN A 59 5.82 -10.03 -15.17
N PRO A 60 6.44 -9.97 -16.37
CA PRO A 60 7.67 -9.21 -16.56
C PRO A 60 7.49 -7.77 -16.08
N LEU A 61 8.31 -7.39 -15.11
CA LEU A 61 8.30 -6.10 -14.46
C LEU A 61 9.54 -5.33 -14.90
N HIS A 62 9.32 -4.14 -15.46
CA HIS A 62 10.38 -3.17 -15.64
C HIS A 62 9.99 -1.85 -15.00
N THR A 63 10.81 -1.39 -14.07
CA THR A 63 10.62 -0.17 -13.28
C THR A 63 11.82 0.75 -13.44
N GLU A 64 11.56 2.04 -13.27
CA GLU A 64 12.57 3.10 -13.32
C GLU A 64 12.29 4.08 -12.18
N PHE A 65 13.29 4.32 -11.33
CA PHE A 65 13.21 5.25 -10.21
C PHE A 65 14.44 6.15 -10.20
N THR A 66 14.25 7.41 -9.82
CA THR A 66 15.36 8.37 -9.71
C THR A 66 15.61 8.73 -8.26
N LEU A 67 16.82 8.43 -7.78
CA LEU A 67 17.34 8.93 -6.51
C LEU A 67 17.91 10.33 -6.73
N GLN A 68 17.37 11.30 -5.99
CA GLN A 68 17.84 12.68 -6.06
C GLN A 68 19.18 12.84 -5.33
N GLU A 69 20.06 13.68 -5.87
CA GLU A 69 21.24 14.13 -5.14
C GLU A 69 20.98 15.48 -4.44
N ARG A 70 21.36 15.57 -3.17
CA ARG A 70 21.39 16.81 -2.39
C ARG A 70 22.64 16.86 -1.55
N ASP A 71 23.35 17.98 -1.63
CA ASP A 71 24.58 18.23 -0.86
C ASP A 71 25.63 17.11 -1.01
N GLY A 72 25.78 16.56 -2.21
CA GLY A 72 26.74 15.47 -2.47
C GLY A 72 26.28 14.08 -2.03
N MET A 73 25.03 13.93 -1.60
CA MET A 73 24.46 12.68 -1.11
C MET A 73 23.19 12.31 -1.86
N LEU A 74 23.02 11.03 -2.16
CA LEU A 74 21.74 10.52 -2.63
C LEU A 74 20.76 10.48 -1.46
N VAL A 75 19.54 10.95 -1.69
CA VAL A 75 18.55 11.12 -0.64
C VAL A 75 17.23 10.47 -1.00
N TYR A 76 16.48 10.12 0.04
CA TYR A 76 15.09 9.71 -0.03
C TYR A 76 14.26 10.55 0.95
N PHE A 77 12.96 10.67 0.70
CA PHE A 77 12.07 11.43 1.56
C PHE A 77 11.48 10.52 2.65
N HIS A 78 11.60 10.94 3.90
CA HIS A 78 11.12 10.16 5.04
C HIS A 78 10.77 11.07 6.20
N ASN A 79 9.56 10.91 6.72
CA ASN A 79 9.06 11.66 7.88
C ASN A 79 9.23 13.18 7.68
N GLY A 80 8.72 13.70 6.55
CA GLY A 80 8.74 15.13 6.24
C GLY A 80 10.10 15.74 5.91
N GLN A 81 11.17 14.94 5.81
CA GLN A 81 12.52 15.42 5.56
C GLN A 81 13.29 14.54 4.57
N TRP A 82 14.28 15.15 3.91
CA TRP A 82 15.25 14.43 3.10
C TRP A 82 16.28 13.77 4.00
N ALA A 83 16.47 12.46 3.82
CA ALA A 83 17.44 11.66 4.55
C ALA A 83 18.42 10.99 3.58
N PRO A 84 19.68 10.77 3.97
CA PRO A 84 20.63 10.03 3.13
C PRO A 84 20.13 8.61 2.85
N TYR A 85 20.14 8.21 1.58
CA TYR A 85 19.71 6.88 1.13
C TYR A 85 20.51 5.75 1.80
N GLU A 86 21.80 5.98 2.06
CA GLU A 86 22.66 5.07 2.83
C GLU A 86 22.04 4.64 4.17
N ARG A 87 21.40 5.56 4.89
CA ARG A 87 20.76 5.25 6.18
C ARG A 87 19.60 4.27 6.03
N MET A 88 18.89 4.29 4.91
CA MET A 88 17.83 3.33 4.62
C MET A 88 18.42 1.92 4.46
N LEU A 89 19.52 1.81 3.72
CA LEU A 89 20.22 0.54 3.49
C LEU A 89 20.84 0.00 4.79
N GLU A 90 21.46 0.86 5.60
CA GLU A 90 21.98 0.50 6.92
C GLU A 90 20.87 -0.03 7.85
N LYS A 91 19.71 0.65 7.88
CA LYS A 91 18.54 0.16 8.63
C LYS A 91 18.07 -1.21 8.11
N GLY A 92 18.07 -1.40 6.79
CA GLY A 92 17.73 -2.68 6.15
C GLY A 92 18.67 -3.80 6.56
N LEU A 93 19.98 -3.56 6.56
CA LEU A 93 21.00 -4.50 7.02
C LEU A 93 20.80 -4.87 8.49
N VAL A 94 20.59 -3.89 9.37
CA VAL A 94 20.31 -4.14 10.79
C VAL A 94 19.04 -4.99 10.97
N ALA A 95 17.98 -4.71 10.22
CA ALA A 95 16.75 -5.51 10.27
C ALA A 95 16.98 -6.96 9.78
N ALA A 96 17.77 -7.14 8.72
CA ALA A 96 18.15 -8.45 8.21
C ALA A 96 19.01 -9.24 9.23
N GLU A 97 19.98 -8.59 9.87
CA GLU A 97 20.79 -9.21 10.92
C GLU A 97 19.95 -9.65 12.11
N GLN A 98 19.00 -8.83 12.55
CA GLN A 98 18.06 -9.19 13.61
C GLN A 98 17.17 -10.37 13.20
N ALA A 99 16.69 -10.39 11.96
CA ALA A 99 15.92 -11.50 11.43
C ALA A 99 16.74 -12.80 11.39
N ARG A 100 18.01 -12.74 10.99
CA ARG A 100 18.94 -13.87 11.04
C ARG A 100 19.24 -14.34 12.47
N SER A 101 19.42 -13.42 13.41
CA SER A 101 19.61 -13.77 14.82
C SER A 101 18.40 -14.51 15.41
N ALA A 102 17.20 -14.23 14.91
CA ALA A 102 15.99 -14.97 15.28
C ALA A 102 15.84 -16.30 14.51
N ASP A 103 16.31 -16.37 13.26
CA ASP A 103 16.28 -17.56 12.41
C ASP A 103 17.47 -17.58 11.45
N TYR A 104 18.46 -18.44 11.73
CA TYR A 104 19.73 -18.48 10.98
C TYR A 104 19.55 -18.74 9.47
N ARG A 105 18.44 -19.36 9.08
CA ARG A 105 18.10 -19.63 7.67
C ARG A 105 17.90 -18.34 6.87
N LYS A 106 17.67 -17.21 7.55
CA LYS A 106 17.52 -15.88 6.95
C LYS A 106 18.85 -15.18 6.64
N GLN A 107 19.97 -15.91 6.64
CA GLN A 107 21.28 -15.37 6.21
C GLN A 107 21.22 -14.73 4.82
N ILE A 108 20.42 -15.29 3.90
CA ILE A 108 20.18 -14.72 2.58
C ILE A 108 19.75 -13.25 2.61
N LEU A 109 18.95 -12.83 3.61
CA LEU A 109 18.52 -11.43 3.73
C LEU A 109 19.68 -10.50 4.09
N VAL A 110 20.64 -11.00 4.88
CA VAL A 110 21.86 -10.27 5.23
C VAL A 110 22.76 -10.14 4.00
N ASP A 111 22.96 -11.23 3.27
CA ASP A 111 23.81 -11.25 2.08
C ASP A 111 23.29 -10.27 1.01
N MET A 112 21.98 -10.19 0.83
CA MET A 112 21.31 -9.21 -0.05
C MET A 112 21.48 -7.78 0.46
N ALA A 113 21.20 -7.51 1.73
CA ALA A 113 21.35 -6.16 2.28
C ALA A 113 22.79 -5.65 2.22
N GLU A 114 23.78 -6.52 2.42
CA GLU A 114 25.18 -6.19 2.21
C GLU A 114 25.50 -5.92 0.74
N ALA A 115 24.92 -6.69 -0.20
CA ALA A 115 25.08 -6.46 -1.63
C ALA A 115 24.50 -5.10 -2.04
N ASP A 116 23.32 -4.74 -1.54
CA ASP A 116 22.69 -3.44 -1.79
C ASP A 116 23.57 -2.27 -1.29
N LEU A 117 24.17 -2.42 -0.11
CA LEU A 117 25.09 -1.41 0.43
C LEU A 117 26.38 -1.29 -0.40
N ARG A 118 26.95 -2.42 -0.85
CA ARG A 118 28.11 -2.41 -1.77
C ARG A 118 27.76 -1.76 -3.11
N ASN A 119 26.59 -2.09 -3.67
CA ASN A 119 26.11 -1.52 -4.93
C ASN A 119 25.89 -0.01 -4.79
N TYR A 120 25.31 0.46 -3.68
CA TYR A 120 25.19 1.88 -3.37
C TYR A 120 26.54 2.59 -3.33
N GLN A 121 27.53 2.00 -2.66
CA GLN A 121 28.88 2.57 -2.62
C GLN A 121 29.52 2.66 -4.00
N ALA A 122 29.24 1.70 -4.88
CA ALA A 122 29.72 1.68 -6.25
C ALA A 122 29.01 2.74 -7.11
N PHE A 123 27.68 2.78 -7.14
CA PHE A 123 26.99 3.74 -8.02
C PHE A 123 27.10 5.20 -7.54
N ARG A 124 27.39 5.45 -6.26
CA ARG A 124 27.75 6.80 -5.77
C ARG A 124 29.02 7.34 -6.43
N GLN A 125 29.90 6.46 -6.91
CA GLN A 125 31.15 6.82 -7.58
C GLN A 125 30.99 7.05 -9.08
N LEU A 126 29.82 6.77 -9.66
CA LEU A 126 29.55 7.04 -11.06
C LEU A 126 29.73 8.53 -11.34
N LYS A 127 30.35 8.86 -12.46
CA LYS A 127 30.37 10.22 -13.00
C LYS A 127 29.15 10.44 -13.90
N PRO A 128 28.78 11.70 -14.19
CA PRO A 128 27.75 11.98 -15.17
C PRO A 128 27.99 11.24 -16.49
N GLY A 129 26.96 10.56 -16.99
CA GLY A 129 27.01 9.73 -18.20
C GLY A 129 27.59 8.33 -18.00
N GLU A 130 28.18 8.02 -16.85
CA GLU A 130 28.60 6.65 -16.53
C GLU A 130 27.40 5.79 -16.10
N ARG A 131 27.52 4.49 -16.33
CA ARG A 131 26.50 3.48 -16.01
C ARG A 131 27.15 2.34 -15.23
N MET A 132 26.35 1.68 -14.40
CA MET A 132 26.71 0.45 -13.68
C MET A 132 25.58 -0.56 -13.87
N ALA A 133 25.93 -1.80 -14.16
CA ALA A 133 24.99 -2.91 -14.20
C ALA A 133 25.36 -3.95 -13.13
N TRP A 134 24.34 -4.62 -12.60
CA TRP A 134 24.50 -5.79 -11.74
C TRP A 134 23.24 -6.66 -11.83
N PHE A 135 23.26 -7.80 -11.17
CA PHE A 135 22.11 -8.69 -11.09
C PHE A 135 21.92 -9.22 -9.67
N SER A 136 20.70 -9.66 -9.39
CA SER A 136 20.34 -10.42 -8.18
C SER A 136 19.63 -11.69 -8.62
N PRO A 137 20.34 -12.84 -8.66
CA PRO A 137 19.72 -14.09 -9.05
C PRO A 137 18.80 -14.59 -7.92
N PHE A 138 17.88 -15.50 -8.26
CA PHE A 138 17.17 -16.27 -7.25
C PHE A 138 18.15 -17.25 -6.57
N ASP A 139 18.08 -17.36 -5.24
CA ASP A 139 18.97 -18.26 -4.49
C ASP A 139 18.42 -19.69 -4.49
N ASP A 140 18.79 -20.45 -5.52
CA ASP A 140 18.48 -21.87 -5.63
C ASP A 140 19.08 -22.69 -4.48
N THR A 141 20.23 -22.28 -3.92
CA THR A 141 20.87 -23.04 -2.83
C THR A 141 20.01 -23.00 -1.57
N SER A 142 19.57 -21.81 -1.16
CA SER A 142 18.65 -21.67 -0.02
C SER A 142 17.29 -22.31 -0.31
N CYS A 143 16.80 -22.23 -1.55
CA CYS A 143 15.53 -22.84 -1.92
C CYS A 143 15.58 -24.38 -1.85
N GLU A 144 16.65 -25.00 -2.33
CA GLU A 144 16.86 -26.44 -2.23
C GLU A 144 17.01 -26.89 -0.78
N GLN A 145 17.69 -26.09 0.05
CA GLN A 145 17.95 -26.42 1.45
C GLN A 145 16.72 -26.25 2.36
N TYR A 146 15.94 -25.19 2.17
CA TYR A 146 14.87 -24.79 3.09
C TYR A 146 13.45 -24.90 2.51
N GLY A 147 13.34 -25.12 1.20
CA GLY A 147 12.08 -25.32 0.48
C GLY A 147 11.43 -24.01 0.00
N GLU A 148 10.57 -24.15 -1.02
CA GLU A 148 9.88 -23.02 -1.64
C GLU A 148 8.99 -22.25 -0.65
N GLU A 149 8.30 -22.94 0.27
CA GLU A 149 7.44 -22.28 1.26
C GLU A 149 8.23 -21.31 2.15
N PHE A 150 9.44 -21.71 2.55
CA PHE A 150 10.34 -20.84 3.30
C PHE A 150 10.75 -19.63 2.48
N MET A 151 11.19 -19.83 1.23
CA MET A 151 11.58 -18.74 0.34
C MET A 151 10.44 -17.75 0.09
N ASN A 152 9.23 -18.26 -0.15
CA ASN A 152 8.03 -17.43 -0.33
C ASN A 152 7.69 -16.65 0.94
N SER A 153 7.92 -17.22 2.13
CA SER A 153 7.72 -16.52 3.40
C SER A 153 8.66 -15.31 3.61
N LEU A 154 9.77 -15.26 2.88
CA LEU A 154 10.71 -14.13 2.87
C LEU A 154 10.41 -13.11 1.75
N GLY A 155 9.39 -13.36 0.92
CA GLY A 155 9.02 -12.50 -0.21
C GLY A 155 9.68 -12.86 -1.54
N PHE A 156 10.43 -13.96 -1.61
CA PHE A 156 10.92 -14.46 -2.91
C PHE A 156 9.79 -15.19 -3.67
N GLN A 157 9.84 -15.19 -5.00
CA GLN A 157 8.86 -15.89 -5.82
C GLN A 157 9.44 -17.22 -6.31
N ALA A 158 9.44 -18.23 -5.44
CA ALA A 158 10.16 -19.49 -5.68
C ALA A 158 9.65 -20.24 -6.92
N GLN A 159 8.34 -20.21 -7.17
CA GLN A 159 7.74 -20.89 -8.34
C GLN A 159 8.22 -20.32 -9.67
N ARG A 160 8.62 -19.04 -9.68
CA ARG A 160 9.17 -18.36 -10.86
C ARG A 160 10.68 -18.45 -10.93
N ARG A 161 11.34 -18.79 -9.81
CA ARG A 161 12.76 -18.53 -9.60
C ARG A 161 13.13 -17.11 -10.03
N MET A 162 12.34 -16.14 -9.57
CA MET A 162 12.45 -14.75 -10.03
C MET A 162 13.76 -14.12 -9.57
N GLY A 163 14.53 -13.58 -10.51
CA GLY A 163 15.71 -12.74 -10.30
C GLY A 163 15.55 -11.38 -10.98
N PHE A 164 16.61 -10.58 -10.93
CA PHE A 164 16.59 -9.21 -11.45
C PHE A 164 17.90 -8.83 -12.15
N LEU A 165 17.77 -8.10 -13.26
CA LEU A 165 18.81 -7.31 -13.88
C LEU A 165 18.63 -5.84 -13.47
N TYR A 166 19.73 -5.15 -13.21
CA TYR A 166 19.73 -3.76 -12.79
C TYR A 166 20.68 -2.91 -13.63
N GLU A 167 20.30 -1.66 -13.84
CA GLU A 167 21.14 -0.61 -14.42
C GLU A 167 20.99 0.67 -13.59
N ALA A 168 22.12 1.24 -13.14
CA ALA A 168 22.19 2.58 -12.56
C ALA A 168 22.90 3.51 -13.55
N SER A 169 22.40 4.73 -13.70
CA SER A 169 23.03 5.78 -14.51
C SER A 169 22.99 7.11 -13.79
N ARG A 170 24.05 7.93 -13.93
CA ARG A 170 24.12 9.26 -13.31
C ARG A 170 23.90 10.36 -14.33
N ASP A 171 22.98 11.27 -14.03
CA ASP A 171 22.72 12.46 -14.85
C ASP A 171 23.70 13.61 -14.53
N ASP A 172 23.62 14.70 -15.31
CA ASP A 172 24.45 15.90 -15.12
C ASP A 172 24.15 16.67 -13.83
N ASN A 173 22.98 16.45 -13.22
CA ASN A 173 22.60 17.02 -11.93
C ASN A 173 23.07 16.15 -10.76
N GLY A 174 23.69 15.01 -11.04
CA GLY A 174 24.17 14.04 -10.07
C GLY A 174 23.12 13.03 -9.61
N ASN A 175 21.87 13.13 -10.06
CA ASN A 175 20.83 12.15 -9.73
C ASN A 175 21.18 10.78 -10.32
N ILE A 176 20.73 9.73 -9.64
CA ILE A 176 20.90 8.35 -10.10
C ILE A 176 19.56 7.78 -10.53
N THR A 177 19.43 7.43 -11.80
CA THR A 177 18.31 6.65 -12.30
C THR A 177 18.64 5.16 -12.19
N LEU A 178 17.83 4.45 -11.43
CA LEU A 178 17.85 3.00 -11.24
C LEU A 178 16.75 2.38 -12.10
N LYS A 179 17.16 1.53 -13.04
CA LYS A 179 16.26 0.70 -13.84
C LYS A 179 16.38 -0.75 -13.40
N THR A 180 15.24 -1.41 -13.29
CA THR A 180 15.16 -2.81 -12.87
C THR A 180 14.38 -3.60 -13.91
N GLN A 181 14.79 -4.83 -14.19
CA GLN A 181 14.07 -5.78 -15.04
C GLN A 181 13.99 -7.12 -14.30
N SER A 182 12.78 -7.58 -13.97
CA SER A 182 12.59 -8.93 -13.45
C SER A 182 12.81 -9.97 -14.54
N VAL A 183 13.47 -11.07 -14.22
CA VAL A 183 13.57 -12.25 -15.08
C VAL A 183 13.12 -13.49 -14.30
N ASP A 184 12.39 -14.38 -14.97
CA ASP A 184 12.02 -15.68 -14.41
C ASP A 184 13.07 -16.73 -14.79
N ASN A 185 12.96 -17.92 -14.18
CA ASN A 185 13.88 -19.02 -14.41
C ASN A 185 15.34 -18.60 -14.25
N SER A 186 15.65 -17.94 -13.13
CA SER A 186 16.99 -17.44 -12.78
C SER A 186 18.08 -18.41 -13.23
N ASN A 187 18.97 -17.93 -14.10
CA ASN A 187 20.02 -18.72 -14.73
C ASN A 187 21.35 -17.97 -14.65
N LEU A 188 22.28 -18.48 -13.83
CA LEU A 188 23.55 -17.80 -13.58
C LEU A 188 24.42 -17.62 -14.84
N PRO A 189 24.53 -18.61 -15.76
CA PRO A 189 25.17 -18.38 -17.05
C PRO A 189 24.55 -17.24 -17.87
N ALA A 190 23.22 -17.17 -17.94
CA ALA A 190 22.52 -16.10 -18.65
C ALA A 190 22.75 -14.73 -18.00
N PHE A 191 22.75 -14.65 -16.67
CA PHE A 191 23.14 -13.42 -15.95
C PHE A 191 24.58 -13.00 -16.24
N THR A 192 25.49 -13.97 -16.26
CA THR A 192 26.91 -13.69 -16.54
C THR A 192 27.08 -13.11 -17.94
N ALA A 193 26.45 -13.72 -18.95
CA ALA A 193 26.46 -13.21 -20.32
C ALA A 193 25.83 -11.81 -20.43
N ALA A 194 24.72 -11.56 -19.72
CA ALA A 194 24.10 -10.24 -19.67
C ALA A 194 25.04 -9.18 -19.07
N MET A 195 25.82 -9.52 -18.04
CA MET A 195 26.82 -8.60 -17.45
C MET A 195 28.03 -8.37 -18.37
N GLU A 196 28.46 -9.39 -19.13
CA GLU A 196 29.49 -9.22 -20.17
C GLU A 196 29.01 -8.24 -21.25
N ALA A 197 27.76 -8.37 -21.72
CA ALA A 197 27.17 -7.42 -22.64
C ALA A 197 27.10 -6.00 -22.05
N ALA A 198 26.75 -5.87 -20.77
CA ALA A 198 26.74 -4.59 -20.06
C ALA A 198 28.11 -3.93 -20.03
N HIS A 199 29.18 -4.71 -19.80
CA HIS A 199 30.56 -4.25 -19.88
C HIS A 199 30.89 -3.70 -21.28
N ASP A 200 30.33 -4.31 -22.32
CA ASP A 200 30.46 -3.85 -23.72
C ASP A 200 29.54 -2.68 -24.09
N GLY A 201 28.82 -2.14 -23.11
CA GLY A 201 27.99 -0.93 -23.24
C GLY A 201 26.51 -1.19 -23.50
N ALA A 202 26.07 -2.45 -23.44
CA ALA A 202 24.66 -2.81 -23.59
C ALA A 202 23.77 -2.12 -22.54
N GLU A 203 22.61 -1.64 -22.97
CA GLU A 203 21.55 -1.16 -22.08
C GLU A 203 20.74 -2.31 -21.48
N LEU A 204 19.96 -2.02 -20.43
CA LEU A 204 19.13 -3.04 -19.74
C LEU A 204 18.25 -3.90 -20.65
N HIS A 205 17.68 -3.33 -21.72
CA HIS A 205 16.85 -4.10 -22.65
C HIS A 205 17.69 -5.04 -23.55
N GLU A 206 18.93 -4.68 -23.87
CA GLU A 206 19.88 -5.50 -24.61
C GLU A 206 20.45 -6.60 -23.70
N MET A 207 20.74 -6.27 -22.43
CA MET A 207 21.11 -7.26 -21.40
C MET A 207 20.03 -8.34 -21.26
N LEU A 208 18.75 -7.94 -21.25
CA LEU A 208 17.62 -8.86 -21.22
C LEU A 208 17.60 -9.76 -22.46
N ALA A 209 17.79 -9.19 -23.65
CA ALA A 209 17.84 -9.98 -24.88
C ALA A 209 18.97 -11.02 -24.88
N VAL A 210 20.14 -10.67 -24.31
CA VAL A 210 21.25 -11.61 -24.12
C VAL A 210 20.88 -12.71 -23.12
N TYR A 211 20.25 -12.35 -22.00
CA TYR A 211 19.76 -13.32 -21.02
C TYR A 211 18.81 -14.35 -21.66
N ASP A 212 17.82 -13.87 -22.41
CA ASP A 212 16.85 -14.72 -23.09
C ASP A 212 17.48 -15.58 -24.20
N ALA A 213 18.47 -15.05 -24.93
CA ALA A 213 19.20 -15.81 -25.96
C ALA A 213 19.98 -17.00 -25.37
N VAL A 214 20.57 -16.83 -24.19
CA VAL A 214 21.26 -17.93 -23.50
C VAL A 214 20.26 -19.02 -23.06
N LEU A 215 19.07 -18.62 -22.60
CA LEU A 215 18.03 -19.59 -22.27
C LEU A 215 17.50 -20.31 -23.50
N GLU A 216 17.31 -19.61 -24.61
CA GLU A 216 16.90 -20.21 -25.88
C GLU A 216 17.93 -21.21 -26.40
N GLU A 217 19.23 -20.89 -26.33
CA GLU A 217 20.29 -21.84 -26.68
C GLU A 217 20.27 -23.10 -25.80
N GLN A 218 19.99 -22.95 -24.50
CA GLN A 218 19.97 -24.06 -23.54
C GLN A 218 18.72 -24.94 -23.67
N THR A 219 17.57 -24.35 -23.97
CA THR A 219 16.26 -25.03 -23.92
C THR A 219 15.73 -25.41 -25.31
N GLY A 220 16.17 -24.71 -26.36
CA GLY A 220 15.61 -24.81 -27.71
C GLY A 220 14.28 -24.09 -27.91
N GLU A 221 13.81 -23.32 -26.92
CA GLU A 221 12.54 -22.61 -26.93
C GLU A 221 12.77 -21.09 -26.89
N MET A 222 11.90 -20.29 -27.50
CA MET A 222 12.01 -18.84 -27.41
C MET A 222 11.66 -18.35 -26.00
N HIS A 223 12.44 -17.41 -25.47
CA HIS A 223 12.18 -16.79 -24.17
C HIS A 223 11.94 -15.28 -24.26
N TYR A 224 11.21 -14.75 -23.28
CA TYR A 224 11.10 -13.32 -22.99
C TYR A 224 11.06 -13.10 -21.47
N ALA A 225 12.00 -12.31 -20.94
CA ALA A 225 12.17 -12.09 -19.51
C ALA A 225 12.26 -13.40 -18.72
N GLY A 226 12.97 -14.37 -19.28
CA GLY A 226 13.18 -15.70 -18.72
C GLY A 226 12.02 -16.68 -18.90
N ARG A 227 10.88 -16.24 -19.43
CA ARG A 227 9.67 -17.07 -19.60
C ARG A 227 9.55 -17.57 -21.04
N LEU A 228 8.93 -18.71 -21.26
CA LEU A 228 8.64 -19.21 -22.60
C LEU A 228 7.79 -18.19 -23.37
N ALA A 229 8.20 -17.78 -24.56
CA ALA A 229 7.57 -16.69 -25.32
C ALA A 229 6.10 -17.00 -25.70
N GLU A 230 5.74 -18.27 -25.90
CA GLU A 230 4.34 -18.68 -26.10
C GLU A 230 3.44 -18.33 -24.90
N SER A 231 4.01 -18.24 -23.70
CA SER A 231 3.33 -17.82 -22.48
C SER A 231 3.31 -16.29 -22.28
N VAL A 232 4.07 -15.52 -23.07
CA VAL A 232 4.24 -14.08 -22.85
C VAL A 232 3.87 -13.26 -24.10
N ARG A 233 2.60 -12.85 -24.15
CA ARG A 233 2.17 -11.64 -24.86
C ARG A 233 1.78 -10.52 -23.91
N GLN A 234 2.41 -10.46 -22.73
CA GLN A 234 2.00 -9.52 -21.70
C GLN A 234 2.89 -8.26 -21.75
N PRO A 235 2.30 -7.05 -21.77
CA PRO A 235 3.04 -5.80 -21.72
C PRO A 235 3.77 -5.68 -20.38
N ASN A 236 4.73 -4.75 -20.31
CA ASN A 236 5.36 -4.37 -19.03
C ASN A 236 4.27 -4.07 -17.97
N THR A 237 4.30 -4.84 -16.89
CA THR A 237 3.36 -4.75 -15.77
C THR A 237 3.24 -3.34 -15.19
N TRP A 238 4.37 -2.63 -15.08
CA TRP A 238 4.41 -1.27 -14.56
C TRP A 238 3.61 -0.33 -15.45
N GLN A 239 3.83 -0.38 -16.77
CA GLN A 239 3.09 0.44 -17.72
C GLN A 239 1.60 0.10 -17.73
N PHE A 240 1.24 -1.17 -17.53
CA PHE A 240 -0.15 -1.58 -17.39
C PHE A 240 -0.80 -0.93 -16.14
N ILE A 241 -0.12 -0.97 -14.99
CA ILE A 241 -0.59 -0.38 -13.73
C ILE A 241 -0.77 1.13 -13.89
N MET A 242 0.24 1.83 -14.42
CA MET A 242 0.22 3.28 -14.57
C MET A 242 -0.90 3.80 -15.49
N ARG A 243 -1.51 2.93 -16.31
CA ARG A 243 -2.68 3.25 -17.13
C ARG A 243 -4.01 3.10 -16.38
N GLN A 244 -4.03 2.55 -15.16
CA GLN A 244 -5.24 2.40 -14.33
C GLN A 244 -5.31 3.52 -13.28
N SER A 245 -5.34 4.76 -13.73
CA SER A 245 -5.35 5.93 -12.83
C SER A 245 -6.49 5.91 -11.81
N ASP A 246 -7.63 5.28 -12.15
CA ASP A 246 -8.77 5.13 -11.26
C ASP A 246 -8.45 4.21 -10.07
N LEU A 247 -7.87 3.03 -10.31
CA LEU A 247 -7.43 2.11 -9.24
C LEU A 247 -6.31 2.72 -8.39
N ILE A 248 -5.35 3.40 -9.01
CA ILE A 248 -4.26 4.07 -8.30
C ILE A 248 -4.83 5.16 -7.37
N ASN A 249 -5.67 6.05 -7.90
CA ASN A 249 -6.24 7.14 -7.10
C ASN A 249 -7.08 6.59 -5.95
N PHE A 250 -7.91 5.58 -6.19
CA PHE A 250 -8.67 4.92 -5.13
C PHE A 250 -7.75 4.34 -4.05
N PHE A 251 -6.71 3.61 -4.45
CA PHE A 251 -5.80 2.98 -3.51
C PHE A 251 -5.11 4.01 -2.61
N MET A 252 -4.62 5.09 -3.21
CA MET A 252 -3.94 6.15 -2.49
C MET A 252 -4.91 6.92 -1.56
N GLU A 253 -6.09 7.30 -2.05
CA GLU A 253 -7.12 7.98 -1.25
C GLU A 253 -7.57 7.14 -0.04
N GLU A 254 -7.78 5.83 -0.23
CA GLU A 254 -8.15 4.93 0.85
C GLU A 254 -7.03 4.76 1.88
N MET A 255 -5.76 4.75 1.45
CA MET A 255 -4.64 4.77 2.40
C MET A 255 -4.60 6.06 3.22
N VAL A 256 -4.91 7.22 2.62
CA VAL A 256 -5.07 8.48 3.36
C VAL A 256 -6.21 8.39 4.38
N MET A 257 -7.33 7.78 4.00
CA MET A 257 -8.45 7.56 4.92
C MET A 257 -8.05 6.68 6.10
N LEU A 258 -7.33 5.57 5.87
CA LEU A 258 -6.77 4.72 6.93
C LEU A 258 -5.80 5.50 7.84
N ALA A 259 -4.95 6.35 7.28
CA ALA A 259 -4.01 7.16 8.05
C ALA A 259 -4.72 8.13 9.02
N LYS A 260 -5.88 8.68 8.61
CA LYS A 260 -6.75 9.55 9.43
C LYS A 260 -7.51 8.80 10.53
N GLN A 261 -7.69 7.48 10.42
CA GLN A 261 -8.36 6.70 11.45
C GLN A 261 -7.48 6.56 12.69
N VAL A 262 -7.73 7.39 13.71
CA VAL A 262 -6.99 7.38 15.00
C VAL A 262 -7.58 6.39 16.02
N ASN A 263 -8.80 5.89 15.78
CA ASN A 263 -9.53 5.05 16.73
C ASN A 263 -9.36 3.55 16.48
N LEU A 264 -8.70 3.15 15.39
CA LEU A 264 -8.41 1.75 15.12
C LEU A 264 -7.20 1.30 15.94
N SER A 265 -7.29 0.13 16.55
CA SER A 265 -6.11 -0.54 17.08
C SER A 265 -5.15 -0.88 15.94
N ARG A 266 -3.85 -1.06 16.25
CA ARG A 266 -2.85 -1.43 15.23
C ARG A 266 -3.22 -2.70 14.47
N SER A 267 -3.83 -3.68 15.15
CA SER A 267 -4.31 -4.93 14.54
C SER A 267 -5.46 -4.68 13.55
N GLU A 268 -6.47 -3.88 13.94
CA GLU A 268 -7.59 -3.54 13.05
C GLU A 268 -7.11 -2.76 11.82
N LEU A 269 -6.17 -1.83 12.02
CA LEU A 269 -5.56 -1.05 10.94
C LEU A 269 -4.75 -1.95 9.99
N GLU A 270 -4.02 -2.92 10.53
CA GLU A 270 -3.28 -3.92 9.74
C GLU A 270 -4.22 -4.77 8.89
N THR A 271 -5.31 -5.29 9.47
CA THR A 271 -6.33 -6.04 8.72
C THR A 271 -6.95 -5.19 7.61
N ALA A 272 -7.27 -3.93 7.91
CA ALA A 272 -7.83 -2.99 6.94
C ALA A 272 -6.89 -2.71 5.77
N LYS A 273 -5.62 -2.42 6.06
CA LYS A 273 -4.61 -2.14 5.04
C LYS A 273 -4.33 -3.38 4.19
N LYS A 274 -4.23 -4.57 4.80
CA LYS A 274 -4.12 -5.85 4.07
C LYS A 274 -5.30 -6.04 3.12
N ARG A 275 -6.54 -5.84 3.59
CA ARG A 275 -7.74 -5.96 2.75
C ARG A 275 -7.72 -4.97 1.58
N LEU A 276 -7.32 -3.73 1.82
CA LEU A 276 -7.19 -2.70 0.79
C LEU A 276 -6.16 -3.10 -0.27
N THR A 277 -4.92 -3.38 0.14
CA THR A 277 -3.84 -3.77 -0.80
C THR A 277 -4.23 -5.01 -1.60
N TYR A 278 -4.76 -6.04 -0.93
CA TYR A 278 -5.12 -7.29 -1.58
C TYR A 278 -6.29 -7.14 -2.56
N GLY A 279 -7.31 -6.35 -2.20
CA GLY A 279 -8.44 -6.08 -3.08
C GLY A 279 -8.03 -5.27 -4.31
N VAL A 280 -7.20 -4.24 -4.13
CA VAL A 280 -6.68 -3.44 -5.24
C VAL A 280 -5.83 -4.30 -6.18
N TRP A 281 -4.92 -5.11 -5.63
CA TRP A 281 -4.15 -6.07 -6.42
C TRP A 281 -5.04 -7.06 -7.18
N ALA A 282 -6.06 -7.61 -6.54
CA ALA A 282 -7.00 -8.52 -7.19
C ALA A 282 -7.72 -7.84 -8.37
N ALA A 283 -8.13 -6.58 -8.24
CA ALA A 283 -8.73 -5.81 -9.33
C ALA A 283 -7.74 -5.58 -10.48
N PHE A 284 -6.49 -5.23 -10.19
CA PHE A 284 -5.45 -5.15 -11.20
C PHE A 284 -5.24 -6.48 -11.92
N LYS A 285 -5.20 -7.59 -11.18
CA LYS A 285 -5.03 -8.94 -11.73
C LYS A 285 -6.15 -9.30 -12.70
N GLU A 286 -7.40 -9.08 -12.32
CA GLU A 286 -8.54 -9.37 -13.20
C GLU A 286 -8.56 -8.47 -14.44
N ARG A 287 -8.27 -7.16 -14.30
CA ARG A 287 -8.15 -6.27 -15.47
C ARG A 287 -7.02 -6.70 -16.41
N ALA A 288 -5.93 -7.24 -15.87
CA ALA A 288 -4.81 -7.74 -16.63
C ALA A 288 -5.25 -8.99 -17.42
N GLU A 289 -5.81 -9.99 -16.74
CA GLU A 289 -6.34 -11.22 -17.34
C GLU A 289 -7.35 -10.92 -18.49
N VAL A 290 -8.35 -10.06 -18.26
CA VAL A 290 -9.35 -9.71 -19.29
C VAL A 290 -8.74 -9.02 -20.50
N ARG A 291 -7.80 -8.08 -20.31
CA ARG A 291 -7.16 -7.37 -21.43
C ARG A 291 -6.26 -8.28 -22.25
N PHE A 292 -5.58 -9.23 -21.61
CA PHE A 292 -4.72 -10.18 -22.31
C PHE A 292 -5.54 -11.18 -23.11
N ASP A 293 -6.69 -11.58 -22.61
CA ASP A 293 -7.63 -12.43 -23.36
C ASP A 293 -8.28 -11.68 -24.53
N ALA A 294 -8.68 -10.41 -24.32
CA ALA A 294 -9.28 -9.59 -25.38
C ALA A 294 -8.32 -9.29 -26.54
N ALA A 295 -7.02 -9.15 -26.26
CA ALA A 295 -5.99 -9.02 -27.30
C ALA A 295 -5.86 -10.29 -28.17
N MET A 296 -6.30 -11.45 -27.67
CA MET A 296 -6.30 -12.72 -28.41
C MET A 296 -7.64 -13.03 -29.10
N SER A 297 -8.73 -12.33 -28.78
CA SER A 297 -10.04 -12.54 -29.41
C SER A 297 -10.75 -11.21 -29.71
N PRO A 298 -10.46 -10.58 -30.87
CA PRO A 298 -11.14 -9.36 -31.29
C PRO A 298 -12.57 -9.68 -31.74
N GLY A 299 -13.54 -9.61 -30.82
CA GLY A 299 -14.96 -9.86 -31.16
C GLY A 299 -15.99 -9.69 -30.05
N PHE A 300 -15.58 -9.52 -28.79
CA PHE A 300 -16.53 -9.43 -27.67
C PHE A 300 -16.68 -7.97 -27.20
N ILE A 301 -17.71 -7.27 -27.69
CA ILE A 301 -18.14 -5.99 -27.13
C ILE A 301 -19.31 -6.31 -26.19
N GLU A 302 -19.05 -6.44 -24.90
CA GLU A 302 -20.10 -6.54 -23.90
C GLU A 302 -20.70 -5.16 -23.64
N THR A 303 -21.91 -4.94 -24.16
CA THR A 303 -22.77 -3.82 -23.78
C THR A 303 -23.52 -4.17 -22.50
N ASN A 304 -22.85 -4.15 -21.35
CA ASN A 304 -23.51 -4.26 -20.05
C ASN A 304 -23.83 -2.88 -19.48
N ALA A 305 -25.13 -2.60 -19.30
CA ALA A 305 -25.68 -1.29 -18.95
C ALA A 305 -25.49 -0.87 -17.47
N PHE A 306 -24.74 -1.63 -16.68
CA PHE A 306 -24.41 -1.31 -15.30
C PHE A 306 -22.94 -1.62 -15.03
N ALA A 307 -22.05 -0.68 -15.34
CA ALA A 307 -20.68 -0.77 -14.88
C ALA A 307 -20.68 -0.70 -13.33
N PRO A 308 -20.08 -1.68 -12.63
CA PRO A 308 -19.97 -1.62 -11.18
C PRO A 308 -19.21 -0.35 -10.77
N THR A 309 -19.49 0.16 -9.59
CA THR A 309 -18.61 1.19 -9.01
C THR A 309 -17.21 0.60 -8.78
N LEU A 310 -16.16 1.41 -8.83
CA LEU A 310 -14.78 0.94 -8.63
C LEU A 310 -14.59 0.16 -7.31
N ARG A 311 -15.30 0.58 -6.26
CA ARG A 311 -15.30 -0.14 -4.98
C ARG A 311 -15.91 -1.54 -5.10
N GLN A 312 -17.04 -1.67 -5.79
CA GLN A 312 -17.68 -2.97 -6.05
C GLN A 312 -16.80 -3.88 -6.90
N GLU A 313 -16.10 -3.31 -7.89
CA GLU A 313 -15.10 -4.05 -8.67
C GLU A 313 -14.04 -4.65 -7.74
N ILE A 314 -13.36 -3.82 -6.95
CA ILE A 314 -12.33 -4.23 -6.00
C ILE A 314 -12.81 -5.32 -5.02
N GLU A 315 -14.02 -5.17 -4.48
CA GLU A 315 -14.60 -6.16 -3.57
C GLU A 315 -14.90 -7.49 -4.25
N GLN A 316 -15.47 -7.44 -5.45
CA GLN A 316 -15.77 -8.65 -6.20
C GLN A 316 -14.48 -9.37 -6.63
N SER A 317 -13.47 -8.63 -7.06
CA SER A 317 -12.16 -9.18 -7.39
C SER A 317 -11.52 -9.82 -6.16
N LEU A 318 -11.54 -9.15 -5.01
CA LEU A 318 -11.07 -9.70 -3.74
C LEU A 318 -11.73 -11.06 -3.44
N ILE A 319 -13.06 -11.14 -3.49
CA ILE A 319 -13.80 -12.38 -3.20
C ILE A 319 -13.40 -13.49 -4.19
N ARG A 320 -13.36 -13.20 -5.49
CA ARG A 320 -13.01 -14.19 -6.52
C ARG A 320 -11.58 -14.72 -6.34
N THR A 321 -10.62 -13.82 -6.11
CA THR A 321 -9.22 -14.16 -5.87
C THR A 321 -9.04 -15.00 -4.60
N LEU A 322 -9.78 -14.69 -3.53
CA LEU A 322 -9.76 -15.50 -2.30
C LEU A 322 -10.36 -16.89 -2.49
N MET A 323 -11.43 -17.01 -3.29
CA MET A 323 -11.99 -18.32 -3.65
C MET A 323 -11.04 -19.16 -4.50
N LYS A 324 -10.18 -18.53 -5.31
CA LYS A 324 -9.11 -19.22 -6.06
C LYS A 324 -7.95 -19.68 -5.17
N GLY A 325 -7.84 -19.16 -3.94
CA GLY A 325 -6.70 -19.42 -3.06
C GLY A 325 -5.40 -18.77 -3.57
N ASP A 326 -5.54 -17.76 -4.42
CA ASP A 326 -4.41 -16.94 -4.87
C ASP A 326 -3.72 -16.27 -3.68
N ARG A 327 -2.50 -15.78 -3.88
CA ARG A 327 -1.69 -15.08 -2.87
C ARG A 327 -1.00 -13.88 -3.51
N LEU A 328 -0.88 -12.80 -2.74
CA LEU A 328 -0.07 -11.65 -3.11
C LEU A 328 1.34 -11.83 -2.55
N LEU A 329 2.29 -12.09 -3.46
CA LEU A 329 3.72 -12.21 -3.19
C LEU A 329 4.45 -11.01 -3.78
N GLY A 330 5.33 -10.41 -2.99
CA GLY A 330 6.26 -9.38 -3.45
C GLY A 330 7.48 -9.34 -2.54
N CYS A 331 8.50 -8.62 -2.98
CA CYS A 331 9.70 -8.30 -2.23
C CYS A 331 9.30 -7.74 -0.85
N GLY A 332 9.82 -8.35 0.20
CA GLY A 332 9.48 -8.05 1.59
C GLY A 332 8.52 -9.05 2.24
N GLY A 333 7.65 -9.73 1.49
CA GLY A 333 6.86 -10.81 2.09
C GLY A 333 5.53 -11.12 1.41
N GLU A 334 4.77 -11.98 2.07
CA GLU A 334 3.47 -12.45 1.61
C GLU A 334 2.33 -11.79 2.40
N ILE A 335 1.35 -11.22 1.70
CA ILE A 335 0.05 -10.89 2.31
C ILE A 335 -0.88 -12.08 2.09
N LYS A 336 -1.12 -12.84 3.17
CA LYS A 336 -2.23 -13.81 3.25
C LYS A 336 -3.45 -13.13 3.83
N PHE A 337 -4.59 -13.33 3.21
CA PHE A 337 -5.89 -12.95 3.76
C PHE A 337 -6.75 -14.21 3.82
N ALA A 338 -7.18 -14.63 5.02
CA ALA A 338 -8.01 -15.83 5.12
C ALA A 338 -9.45 -15.50 4.70
N ILE A 339 -10.11 -16.46 4.06
CA ILE A 339 -11.56 -16.40 3.80
C ILE A 339 -12.32 -16.15 5.11
N ASP A 340 -11.88 -16.80 6.20
CA ASP A 340 -12.45 -16.62 7.53
C ASP A 340 -12.32 -15.17 8.03
N ASP A 341 -11.28 -14.43 7.65
CA ASP A 341 -11.15 -13.00 8.01
C ASP A 341 -12.18 -12.14 7.25
N VAL A 342 -12.59 -12.54 6.05
CA VAL A 342 -13.64 -11.87 5.26
C VAL A 342 -15.02 -12.13 5.86
N PHE A 343 -15.31 -13.38 6.23
CA PHE A 343 -16.65 -13.80 6.66
C PHE A 343 -16.90 -13.63 8.17
N ASN A 344 -15.87 -13.68 9.01
CA ASN A 344 -16.01 -13.45 10.46
C ASN A 344 -16.10 -11.97 10.82
N MET A 345 -15.71 -11.08 9.90
CA MET A 345 -16.11 -9.68 9.98
C MET A 345 -17.52 -9.57 9.43
N ASN A 346 -18.51 -9.24 10.28
CA ASN A 346 -19.85 -8.91 9.80
C ASN A 346 -19.69 -7.88 8.65
N PRO A 347 -20.05 -8.22 7.40
CA PRO A 347 -19.71 -7.40 6.24
C PRO A 347 -20.29 -5.99 6.33
N GLY A 348 -21.31 -5.77 7.18
CA GLY A 348 -21.81 -4.43 7.50
C GLY A 348 -20.98 -3.66 8.53
N ASP A 349 -20.41 -4.31 9.56
CA ASP A 349 -19.81 -3.63 10.71
C ASP A 349 -18.33 -3.26 10.51
N ALA A 350 -17.53 -4.16 9.93
CA ALA A 350 -16.14 -3.82 9.59
C ALA A 350 -16.10 -2.80 8.44
N PHE A 351 -17.05 -2.90 7.52
CA PHE A 351 -17.12 -2.08 6.32
C PHE A 351 -17.63 -0.66 6.58
N ASN A 352 -18.72 -0.50 7.35
CA ASN A 352 -19.19 0.83 7.75
C ASN A 352 -18.18 1.54 8.67
N LYS A 353 -17.36 0.79 9.44
CA LYS A 353 -16.27 1.35 10.25
C LYS A 353 -15.05 1.78 9.43
N LEU A 354 -14.78 1.15 8.29
CA LEU A 354 -13.55 1.38 7.52
C LEU A 354 -13.74 2.27 6.28
N PHE A 355 -14.90 2.17 5.63
CA PHE A 355 -15.13 2.68 4.28
C PHE A 355 -16.44 3.47 4.11
N GLY A 356 -17.22 3.60 5.17
CA GLY A 356 -18.40 4.47 5.18
C GLY A 356 -17.95 5.94 5.11
N ARG A 357 -18.21 6.61 3.98
CA ARG A 357 -18.30 8.07 3.94
C ARG A 357 -19.22 8.53 5.08
N GLU A 358 -18.78 9.55 5.79
CA GLU A 358 -19.57 10.29 6.78
C GLU A 358 -20.80 10.92 6.13
N ASP A 359 -21.82 10.12 5.84
CA ASP A 359 -23.19 10.59 5.67
C ASP A 359 -24.12 9.81 6.62
N SER A 360 -23.64 9.55 7.84
CA SER A 360 -24.48 9.65 9.02
C SER A 360 -23.61 9.62 10.28
N GLU A 361 -23.73 10.68 11.08
CA GLU A 361 -23.46 10.65 12.51
C GLU A 361 -24.37 9.59 13.17
N GLU A 362 -24.06 8.29 13.04
CA GLU A 362 -24.73 7.25 13.83
C GLU A 362 -23.72 6.46 14.66
N SER A 363 -23.61 6.93 15.91
CA SER A 363 -23.22 6.19 17.10
C SER A 363 -23.89 4.80 17.14
N ALA A 364 -23.27 3.80 16.52
CA ALA A 364 -23.81 2.45 16.32
C ALA A 364 -23.73 1.53 17.55
N ALA A 365 -23.68 2.04 18.77
CA ALA A 365 -23.56 1.19 19.97
C ALA A 365 -24.68 1.35 21.00
N TRP A 366 -25.67 2.21 20.77
CA TRP A 366 -26.69 2.52 21.77
C TRP A 366 -28.07 2.01 21.32
N ASP A 367 -28.69 1.16 22.14
CA ASP A 367 -30.06 0.68 21.95
C ASP A 367 -31.05 1.82 22.25
N TRP A 368 -31.44 2.56 21.22
CA TRP A 368 -32.36 3.70 21.32
C TRP A 368 -33.82 3.24 21.35
N LYS A 369 -34.51 3.44 22.47
CA LYS A 369 -35.93 3.04 22.64
C LYS A 369 -36.87 4.25 22.66
N PRO A 370 -38.14 4.10 22.25
CA PRO A 370 -39.15 5.14 22.45
C PRO A 370 -39.34 5.44 23.95
N GLY A 371 -39.17 6.69 24.35
CA GLY A 371 -39.29 7.14 25.74
C GLY A 371 -39.37 8.66 25.87
N ILE A 372 -39.46 9.16 27.09
CA ILE A 372 -39.45 10.60 27.38
C ILE A 372 -38.04 10.99 27.84
N CYS A 373 -37.47 12.05 27.26
CA CYS A 373 -36.14 12.54 27.66
C CYS A 373 -36.15 12.99 29.13
N ARG A 374 -35.15 12.57 29.93
CA ARG A 374 -35.06 12.92 31.35
C ARG A 374 -34.70 14.39 31.62
N VAL A 375 -34.09 15.08 30.64
CA VAL A 375 -33.72 16.50 30.76
C VAL A 375 -35.02 17.33 30.86
N SER A 376 -35.18 18.10 31.94
CA SER A 376 -36.42 18.84 32.25
C SER A 376 -36.83 19.78 31.13
N ASP A 377 -35.86 20.50 30.58
CA ASP A 377 -36.08 21.60 29.63
C ASP A 377 -35.90 21.15 28.17
N CYS A 378 -35.95 19.83 27.93
CA CYS A 378 -35.81 19.27 26.59
C CYS A 378 -37.01 19.70 25.71
N PRO A 379 -36.79 20.28 24.51
CA PRO A 379 -37.86 20.74 23.63
C PRO A 379 -38.87 19.66 23.21
N THR A 380 -38.45 18.40 23.28
CA THR A 380 -39.31 17.26 22.95
C THR A 380 -40.26 16.86 24.08
N ARG A 381 -40.14 17.40 25.30
CA ARG A 381 -41.07 17.10 26.40
C ARG A 381 -42.36 17.91 26.26
N PRO A 382 -43.53 17.33 26.62
CA PRO A 382 -43.73 15.99 27.21
C PRO A 382 -43.79 14.84 26.18
N GLY A 383 -43.57 15.11 24.89
CA GLY A 383 -43.62 14.13 23.82
C GLY A 383 -42.59 12.98 23.94
N LYS A 384 -42.93 11.85 23.30
CA LYS A 384 -42.03 10.70 23.16
C LYS A 384 -40.98 10.98 22.09
N THR A 385 -39.76 10.54 22.34
CA THR A 385 -38.60 10.61 21.43
C THR A 385 -37.79 9.31 21.56
N LYS A 386 -36.73 9.14 20.76
CA LYS A 386 -35.78 8.03 20.93
C LYS A 386 -34.79 8.38 22.05
N VAL A 387 -34.72 7.57 23.10
CA VAL A 387 -33.83 7.76 24.26
C VAL A 387 -32.84 6.61 24.39
N GLY A 388 -31.61 6.92 24.79
CA GLY A 388 -30.55 5.94 25.03
C GLY A 388 -30.57 5.35 26.45
N PRO A 389 -29.51 4.64 26.88
CA PRO A 389 -29.44 3.94 28.17
C PRO A 389 -29.67 4.84 29.39
N CYS A 390 -29.33 6.13 29.29
CA CYS A 390 -29.52 7.10 30.37
C CYS A 390 -30.89 7.81 30.32
N SER A 391 -31.83 7.35 29.50
CA SER A 391 -33.12 8.01 29.24
C SER A 391 -32.98 9.45 28.73
N VAL A 392 -31.88 9.75 28.02
CA VAL A 392 -31.61 11.04 27.39
C VAL A 392 -31.87 10.90 25.87
N CYS A 393 -32.53 11.88 25.25
CA CYS A 393 -32.75 11.88 23.81
C CYS A 393 -31.46 12.20 23.04
N ARG A 394 -31.42 11.85 21.75
CA ARG A 394 -30.25 12.07 20.88
C ARG A 394 -29.69 13.51 20.97
N THR A 395 -30.56 14.52 20.94
CA THR A 395 -30.14 15.93 20.98
C THR A 395 -29.47 16.30 22.31
N CYS A 396 -30.08 15.93 23.44
CA CYS A 396 -29.49 16.20 24.74
C CYS A 396 -28.21 15.38 24.99
N GLN A 397 -28.13 14.16 24.45
CA GLN A 397 -26.94 13.32 24.55
C GLN A 397 -25.74 13.98 23.87
N LYS A 398 -25.91 14.52 22.66
CA LYS A 398 -24.86 15.27 21.95
C LYS A 398 -24.30 16.45 22.76
N HIS A 399 -25.11 17.09 23.61
CA HIS A 399 -24.64 18.14 24.49
C HIS A 399 -23.79 17.58 25.64
N PHE A 400 -24.24 16.48 26.27
CA PHE A 400 -23.47 15.81 27.31
C PHE A 400 -22.13 15.25 26.80
N ASP A 401 -22.10 14.68 25.60
CA ASP A 401 -20.88 14.14 24.98
C ASP A 401 -19.84 15.24 24.72
N LYS A 402 -20.29 16.50 24.56
CA LYS A 402 -19.44 17.69 24.44
C LYS A 402 -19.09 18.33 25.80
N GLY A 403 -19.46 17.71 26.91
CA GLY A 403 -19.27 18.25 28.26
C GLY A 403 -20.16 19.46 28.58
N LEU A 404 -21.25 19.66 27.83
CA LEU A 404 -22.19 20.77 28.02
C LEU A 404 -23.43 20.30 28.80
N ASP A 405 -24.00 21.21 29.59
CA ASP A 405 -25.26 20.98 30.31
C ASP A 405 -26.46 21.46 29.45
N PRO A 406 -27.29 20.55 28.91
CA PRO A 406 -28.41 20.92 28.07
C PRO A 406 -29.46 21.77 28.79
N VAL A 407 -29.63 21.62 30.11
CA VAL A 407 -30.57 22.43 30.90
C VAL A 407 -30.19 23.91 30.80
N LYS A 408 -28.90 24.23 30.99
CA LYS A 408 -28.39 25.60 30.87
C LYS A 408 -28.47 26.14 29.45
N LEU A 409 -28.30 25.30 28.45
CA LEU A 409 -28.39 25.69 27.03
C LEU A 409 -29.82 26.07 26.65
N TYR A 410 -30.81 25.26 27.04
CA TYR A 410 -32.20 25.55 26.72
C TYR A 410 -32.77 26.72 27.54
N ALA A 411 -32.38 26.86 28.81
CA ALA A 411 -32.78 28.00 29.64
C ALA A 411 -32.30 29.35 29.06
N ARG A 412 -31.11 29.40 28.43
CA ARG A 412 -30.60 30.63 27.79
C ARG A 412 -31.36 31.03 26.52
N ASN A 413 -31.93 30.05 25.82
CA ASN A 413 -32.64 30.29 24.56
C ASN A 413 -34.13 30.64 24.77
N GLN A 414 -34.66 30.47 25.98
CA GLN A 414 -35.93 31.04 26.38
C GLN A 414 -35.74 32.52 26.75
N LYS A 415 -35.50 33.39 25.76
CA LYS A 415 -35.69 34.83 25.97
C LYS A 415 -37.16 35.05 26.37
N PRO A 416 -37.46 35.84 27.42
CA PRO A 416 -38.82 36.22 27.71
C PRO A 416 -39.40 36.91 26.47
N ILE A 417 -40.56 36.44 26.01
CA ILE A 417 -41.38 37.17 25.06
C ILE A 417 -41.74 38.46 25.77
N VAL A 418 -41.06 39.56 25.41
CA VAL A 418 -41.47 40.89 25.82
C VAL A 418 -42.84 41.11 25.19
N GLU A 419 -43.89 41.15 26.01
CA GLU A 419 -45.23 41.55 25.61
C GLU A 419 -45.13 42.88 24.87
N LYS A 420 -45.43 42.86 23.57
CA LYS A 420 -45.57 44.07 22.77
C LYS A 420 -46.70 44.90 23.34
N GLU A 421 -46.36 46.15 23.68
CA GLU A 421 -47.25 47.27 23.94
C GLU A 421 -48.50 47.21 23.06
N GLN A 422 -49.67 47.17 23.70
CA GLN A 422 -50.94 47.43 23.05
C GLN A 422 -51.02 48.92 22.73
N TYR A 423 -51.03 49.21 21.43
CA TYR A 423 -51.41 50.51 20.88
C TYR A 423 -52.89 50.81 21.18
N GLU A 424 -53.08 52.05 21.59
CA GLU A 424 -54.30 52.85 21.66
C GLU A 424 -55.26 52.60 20.49
N TRP A 425 -56.54 52.31 20.78
CA TRP A 425 -57.67 52.69 19.94
C TRP A 425 -58.87 53.15 20.80
N ALA A 426 -59.26 54.40 20.54
CA ALA A 426 -60.62 54.96 20.52
C ALA A 426 -61.18 55.75 21.73
N ALA A 427 -61.53 57.00 21.38
CA ALA A 427 -62.55 57.93 21.88
C ALA A 427 -62.17 58.88 23.03
#